data_AF-A0A183I5S2-F1
#
_entry.id   AF-A0A183I5S2-F1
#
_cell.length_a   1.000
_cell.length_b   1.000
_cell.length_c   1.000
_cell.angle_alpha   90.00
_cell.angle_beta   90.00
_cell.angle_gamma   90.00
#
_symmetry.space_group_name_H-M   'P 1'
#
loop_
_entity.id
_entity.type
_entity.pdbx_description
1 polymer ?
#
loop_
_entity_poly.entity_id
_entity_poly.type
_entity_poly.pdbx_seq_one_letter_code
_entity_poly.pdbx_strand_id
1 'polypeptide(L)'
;MKCGENGYEIIGCYYMDKNGMKIDMKPGTTVEVDGTMHYCDNKNDNIQYYKKRIGCMKYGNKYEEGENFAKNHLRYECKNGIVDIVGCYVDETGRNFKIGESITDKHMLYSCYVENGQVKYDQHPCGLNGFPSCEVSQKQQIPIQVPTIPKPDSGFDAFSIARVGQVRTLALNSYKHV
;
A
#
# COMPACT_ATOMS: atom_id res chain seq x y z
N MET A 1 -19.02 12.51 -18.78
CA MET A 1 -18.60 13.45 -19.84
C MET A 1 -19.84 14.05 -20.46
N LYS A 2 -19.75 15.30 -20.92
CA LYS A 2 -20.82 16.00 -21.63
C LYS A 2 -20.26 16.51 -22.96
N CYS A 3 -21.06 16.46 -24.02
CA CYS A 3 -20.71 17.08 -25.29
C CYS A 3 -21.17 18.55 -25.26
N GLY A 4 -20.27 19.48 -25.53
CA GLY A 4 -20.53 20.90 -25.68
C GLY A 4 -20.07 21.41 -27.04
N GLU A 5 -20.23 22.71 -27.28
CA GLU A 5 -19.92 23.33 -28.58
C GLU A 5 -18.43 23.24 -28.96
N ASN A 6 -17.55 23.15 -27.98
CA ASN A 6 -16.09 23.04 -28.15
C ASN A 6 -15.55 21.60 -28.00
N GLY A 7 -16.43 20.58 -28.01
CA GLY A 7 -16.04 19.18 -27.87
C GLY A 7 -16.51 18.53 -26.57
N TYR A 8 -15.75 17.56 -26.05
CA TYR A 8 -16.12 16.83 -24.84
C TYR A 8 -15.55 17.47 -23.58
N GLU A 9 -16.39 17.59 -22.56
CA GLU A 9 -16.03 18.08 -21.24
C GLU A 9 -16.17 16.94 -20.21
N ILE A 10 -15.14 16.75 -19.37
CA ILE A 10 -15.23 15.91 -18.19
C ILE A 10 -15.93 16.74 -17.11
N ILE A 11 -17.07 16.25 -16.61
CA ILE A 11 -17.93 17.00 -15.67
C ILE A 11 -17.94 16.40 -14.26
N GLY A 12 -17.15 15.35 -14.02
CA GLY A 12 -17.15 14.61 -12.77
C GLY A 12 -16.55 13.21 -12.91
N CYS A 13 -16.52 12.50 -11.78
CA CYS A 13 -16.07 11.13 -11.66
C CYS A 13 -17.24 10.22 -11.31
N TYR A 14 -17.02 8.92 -11.27
CA TYR A 14 -17.98 7.98 -10.72
C TYR A 14 -17.27 6.79 -10.08
N TYR A 15 -17.96 6.10 -9.20
CA TYR A 15 -17.58 4.77 -8.72
C TYR A 15 -18.74 3.81 -8.87
N MET A 16 -18.45 2.51 -8.79
CA MET A 16 -19.47 1.46 -8.79
C MET A 16 -19.72 1.04 -7.35
N ASP A 17 -20.97 1.01 -6.92
CA ASP A 17 -21.32 0.45 -5.61
C ASP A 17 -21.21 -1.09 -5.61
N LYS A 18 -21.45 -1.70 -4.44
CA LYS A 18 -21.44 -3.16 -4.27
C LYS A 18 -22.47 -3.92 -5.13
N ASN A 19 -23.49 -3.23 -5.65
CA ASN A 19 -24.51 -3.80 -6.53
C ASN A 19 -24.18 -3.58 -8.02
N GLY A 20 -23.06 -2.93 -8.34
CA GLY A 20 -22.68 -2.57 -9.70
C GLY A 20 -23.41 -1.33 -10.23
N MET A 21 -24.05 -0.54 -9.37
CA MET A 21 -24.69 0.72 -9.74
C MET A 21 -23.65 1.84 -9.82
N LYS A 22 -23.69 2.62 -10.90
CA LYS A 22 -22.84 3.79 -11.09
C LYS A 22 -23.32 4.94 -10.20
N ILE A 23 -22.44 5.42 -9.35
CA ILE A 23 -22.68 6.59 -8.48
C ILE A 23 -21.81 7.73 -8.97
N ASP A 24 -22.44 8.83 -9.38
CA ASP A 24 -21.75 10.01 -9.87
C ASP A 24 -21.18 10.85 -8.71
N MET A 25 -19.97 11.35 -8.91
CA MET A 25 -19.25 12.23 -7.98
C MET A 25 -19.00 13.59 -8.61
N LYS A 26 -19.21 14.66 -7.84
CA LYS A 26 -18.89 16.01 -8.28
C LYS A 26 -17.36 16.23 -8.24
N PRO A 27 -16.80 17.03 -9.16
CA PRO A 27 -15.41 17.47 -9.07
C PRO A 27 -15.11 18.14 -7.72
N GLY A 28 -13.94 17.85 -7.15
CA GLY A 28 -13.50 18.33 -5.84
C GLY A 28 -14.05 17.55 -4.64
N THR A 29 -14.76 16.43 -4.84
CA THR A 29 -15.34 15.66 -3.73
C THR A 29 -14.54 14.41 -3.38
N THR A 30 -14.67 13.99 -2.13
CA THR A 30 -14.19 12.70 -1.62
C THR A 30 -15.32 12.00 -0.88
N VAL A 31 -15.47 10.70 -1.07
CA VAL A 31 -16.48 9.89 -0.38
C VAL A 31 -15.87 8.57 0.12
N GLU A 32 -16.23 8.18 1.34
CA GLU A 32 -15.89 6.87 1.88
C GLU A 32 -16.99 5.86 1.55
N VAL A 33 -16.60 4.73 0.96
CA VAL A 33 -17.50 3.59 0.71
C VAL A 33 -16.75 2.30 0.99
N ASP A 34 -17.32 1.47 1.87
CA ASP A 34 -16.80 0.14 2.22
C ASP A 34 -15.30 0.15 2.59
N GLY A 35 -14.85 1.14 3.37
CA GLY A 35 -13.45 1.29 3.79
C GLY A 35 -12.51 1.71 2.66
N THR A 36 -13.03 2.33 1.61
CA THR A 36 -12.26 2.93 0.52
C THR A 36 -12.68 4.38 0.34
N MET A 37 -11.73 5.30 0.40
CA MET A 37 -11.90 6.68 -0.04
C MET A 37 -11.86 6.72 -1.56
N HIS A 38 -12.93 7.23 -2.16
CA HIS A 38 -13.00 7.60 -3.55
C HIS A 38 -12.76 9.10 -3.66
N TYR A 39 -11.78 9.50 -4.48
CA TYR A 39 -11.43 10.89 -4.73
C TYR A 39 -11.83 11.26 -6.15
N CYS A 40 -12.47 12.42 -6.29
CA CYS A 40 -12.67 13.09 -7.56
C CYS A 40 -12.02 14.46 -7.48
N ASP A 41 -10.70 14.51 -7.61
CA ASP A 41 -9.95 15.76 -7.47
C ASP A 41 -10.16 16.64 -8.71
N ASN A 42 -10.17 17.95 -8.50
CA ASN A 42 -10.15 18.94 -9.59
C ASN A 42 -8.97 19.89 -9.37
N LYS A 43 -7.98 19.84 -10.27
CA LYS A 43 -6.83 20.74 -10.27
C LYS A 43 -6.79 21.49 -11.60
N ASN A 44 -7.20 22.76 -11.61
CA ASN A 44 -7.24 23.61 -12.81
C ASN A 44 -7.98 22.93 -13.98
N ASP A 45 -9.21 22.48 -13.74
CA ASP A 45 -10.07 21.75 -14.69
C ASP A 45 -9.53 20.38 -15.14
N ASN A 46 -8.42 19.93 -14.56
CA ASN A 46 -7.99 18.53 -14.64
C ASN A 46 -8.71 17.72 -13.55
N ILE A 47 -9.72 16.98 -13.97
CA ILE A 47 -10.46 16.07 -13.10
C ILE A 47 -9.78 14.71 -13.07
N GLN A 48 -9.38 14.27 -11.88
CA GLN A 48 -8.72 12.98 -11.67
C GLN A 48 -9.48 12.15 -10.63
N TYR A 49 -9.79 10.92 -11.02
CA TYR A 49 -10.34 9.92 -10.10
C TYR A 49 -9.24 8.98 -9.60
N TYR A 50 -9.23 8.72 -8.29
CA TYR A 50 -8.42 7.67 -7.69
C TYR A 50 -9.05 7.18 -6.38
N LYS A 51 -8.52 6.08 -5.85
CA LYS A 51 -9.03 5.46 -4.62
C LYS A 51 -7.91 5.21 -3.61
N LYS A 52 -8.22 5.32 -2.32
CA LYS A 52 -7.31 4.94 -1.22
C LYS A 52 -8.06 4.04 -0.24
N ARG A 53 -7.51 2.88 0.10
CA ARG A 53 -8.08 2.03 1.17
C ARG A 53 -7.87 2.71 2.53
N ILE A 54 -8.88 2.68 3.37
CA ILE A 54 -8.86 3.17 4.75
C ILE A 54 -8.65 1.99 5.68
N GLY A 55 -7.63 2.09 6.52
CA GLY A 55 -7.33 1.06 7.49
C GLY A 55 -6.90 -0.28 6.85
N CYS A 56 -6.62 -1.23 7.71
CA CYS A 56 -6.02 -2.50 7.33
C CYS A 56 -6.80 -3.67 7.91
N MET A 57 -6.61 -4.85 7.31
CA MET A 57 -7.20 -6.09 7.82
C MET A 57 -6.10 -7.13 8.02
N LYS A 58 -5.98 -7.64 9.25
CA LYS A 58 -5.00 -8.68 9.59
C LYS A 58 -5.60 -9.60 10.66
N TYR A 59 -5.43 -10.90 10.46
CA TYR A 59 -5.96 -11.93 11.37
C TYR A 59 -7.48 -11.80 11.66
N GLY A 60 -8.26 -11.31 10.69
CA GLY A 60 -9.70 -11.09 10.83
C GLY A 60 -10.10 -9.80 11.57
N ASN A 61 -9.15 -9.02 12.08
CA ASN A 61 -9.40 -7.74 12.73
C ASN A 61 -9.19 -6.58 11.76
N LYS A 62 -10.00 -5.53 11.93
CA LYS A 62 -9.83 -4.24 11.26
C LYS A 62 -8.99 -3.32 12.13
N TYR A 63 -8.09 -2.58 11.49
CA TYR A 63 -7.20 -1.63 12.12
C TYR A 63 -7.32 -0.28 11.42
N GLU A 64 -7.30 0.81 12.18
CA GLU A 64 -7.32 2.17 11.64
C GLU A 64 -5.97 2.54 11.03
N GLU A 65 -5.99 3.54 10.13
CA GLU A 65 -4.75 4.08 9.55
C GLU A 65 -3.87 4.69 10.66
N GLY A 66 -2.61 4.26 10.73
CA GLY A 66 -1.65 4.63 11.77
C GLY A 66 -1.75 3.79 13.05
N GLU A 67 -2.73 2.87 13.14
CA GLU A 67 -2.87 2.01 14.31
C GLU A 67 -1.69 1.04 14.42
N ASN A 68 -1.20 0.90 15.66
CA ASN A 68 -0.13 -0.04 16.01
C ASN A 68 -0.71 -1.18 16.84
N PHE A 69 -0.36 -2.41 16.49
CA PHE A 69 -0.76 -3.59 17.25
C PHE A 69 0.36 -4.63 17.32
N ALA A 70 0.24 -5.58 18.23
CA ALA A 70 1.27 -6.58 18.46
C ALA A 70 0.65 -7.98 18.53
N LYS A 71 1.34 -8.97 17.96
CA LYS A 71 0.94 -10.37 18.02
C LYS A 71 2.15 -11.27 17.72
N ASN A 72 2.28 -12.38 18.45
CA ASN A 72 3.35 -13.38 18.26
C ASN A 72 4.76 -12.74 18.26
N HIS A 73 5.06 -11.90 19.26
CA HIS A 73 6.33 -11.16 19.41
C HIS A 73 6.64 -10.13 18.31
N LEU A 74 5.75 -9.95 17.33
CA LEU A 74 5.90 -8.96 16.26
C LEU A 74 4.99 -7.75 16.51
N ARG A 75 5.49 -6.58 16.12
CA ARG A 75 4.77 -5.31 16.14
C ARG A 75 4.45 -4.90 14.72
N TYR A 76 3.22 -4.45 14.53
CA TYR A 76 2.65 -4.09 13.25
C TYR A 76 2.16 -2.65 13.25
N GLU A 77 2.23 -2.00 12.10
CA GLU A 77 1.62 -0.70 11.83
C GLU A 77 0.70 -0.83 10.62
N CYS A 78 -0.52 -0.32 10.73
CA CYS A 78 -1.40 -0.16 9.59
C CYS A 78 -1.08 1.14 8.87
N LYS A 79 -0.64 1.07 7.61
CA LYS A 79 -0.28 2.24 6.83
C LYS A 79 -0.64 2.08 5.35
N ASN A 80 -1.30 3.08 4.80
CA ASN A 80 -1.81 3.13 3.44
C ASN A 80 -2.62 1.87 3.06
N GLY A 81 -3.39 1.36 4.02
CA GLY A 81 -4.20 0.16 3.85
C GLY A 81 -3.43 -1.16 3.77
N ILE A 82 -2.14 -1.16 4.14
CA ILE A 82 -1.25 -2.31 4.22
C ILE A 82 -0.75 -2.45 5.67
N VAL A 83 -0.61 -3.68 6.16
CA VAL A 83 0.00 -3.96 7.46
C VAL A 83 1.48 -4.26 7.28
N ASP A 84 2.32 -3.40 7.84
CA ASP A 84 3.77 -3.56 7.86
C ASP A 84 4.24 -4.02 9.24
N ILE A 85 5.35 -4.79 9.28
CA ILE A 85 6.03 -5.15 10.52
C ILE A 85 7.03 -4.05 10.84
N VAL A 86 6.91 -3.44 12.02
CA VAL A 86 7.74 -2.30 12.44
C VAL A 86 8.78 -2.67 13.50
N GLY A 87 8.70 -3.87 14.07
CA GLY A 87 9.64 -4.34 15.07
C GLY A 87 9.14 -5.58 15.79
N CYS A 88 9.81 -5.88 16.89
CA CYS A 88 9.45 -6.96 17.80
C CYS A 88 9.17 -6.42 19.20
N TYR A 89 8.56 -7.26 20.04
CA TYR A 89 8.36 -6.99 21.44
C TYR A 89 8.60 -8.25 22.28
N VAL A 90 9.07 -8.07 23.51
CA VAL A 90 9.25 -9.16 24.48
C VAL A 90 7.99 -9.26 25.33
N ASP A 91 7.30 -10.39 25.29
CA ASP A 91 6.01 -10.59 25.98
C ASP A 91 6.12 -10.37 27.49
N GLU A 92 7.20 -10.85 28.11
CA GLU A 92 7.39 -10.81 29.56
C GLU A 92 7.61 -9.38 30.10
N THR A 93 8.31 -8.54 29.34
CA THR A 93 8.71 -7.20 29.78
C THR A 93 7.92 -6.09 29.08
N GLY A 94 7.19 -6.41 28.02
CA GLY A 94 6.54 -5.43 27.14
C GLY A 94 7.53 -4.55 26.37
N ARG A 95 8.83 -4.87 26.38
CA ARG A 95 9.86 -4.05 25.77
C ARG A 95 9.84 -4.19 24.25
N ASN A 96 9.75 -3.05 23.58
CA ASN A 96 9.75 -2.94 22.13
C ASN A 96 11.16 -2.69 21.59
N PHE A 97 11.48 -3.26 20.42
CA PHE A 97 12.76 -3.05 19.74
C PHE A 97 12.58 -3.20 18.22
N LYS A 98 13.50 -2.63 17.44
CA LYS A 98 13.37 -2.53 15.97
C LYS A 98 13.88 -3.80 15.29
N ILE A 99 13.49 -3.95 14.02
CA ILE A 99 14.08 -4.95 13.13
C ILE A 99 15.58 -4.63 12.95
N GLY A 100 16.43 -5.64 13.10
CA GLY A 100 17.89 -5.54 13.11
C GLY A 100 18.49 -5.32 14.50
N GLU A 101 17.67 -5.07 15.52
CA GLU A 101 18.14 -4.92 16.89
C GLU A 101 18.06 -6.25 17.65
N SER A 102 19.00 -6.42 18.58
CA SER A 102 18.91 -7.40 19.64
C SER A 102 19.06 -6.71 20.98
N ILE A 103 18.34 -7.20 21.98
CA ILE A 103 18.36 -6.69 23.35
C ILE A 103 18.65 -7.85 24.30
N THR A 104 19.37 -7.55 25.38
CA THR A 104 19.63 -8.51 26.44
C THR A 104 18.86 -8.12 27.69
N ASP A 105 18.20 -9.08 28.32
CA ASP A 105 17.66 -8.95 29.66
C ASP A 105 17.86 -10.25 30.44
N LYS A 106 18.31 -10.17 31.69
CA LYS A 106 18.51 -11.31 32.62
C LYS A 106 19.08 -12.59 31.97
N HIS A 107 20.23 -12.51 31.32
CA HIS A 107 20.88 -13.66 30.67
C HIS A 107 20.08 -14.26 29.50
N MET A 108 19.15 -13.51 28.90
CA MET A 108 18.46 -13.86 27.67
C MET A 108 18.77 -12.82 26.61
N LEU A 109 19.17 -13.28 25.43
CA LEU A 109 19.30 -12.44 24.24
C LEU A 109 18.03 -12.60 23.39
N TYR A 110 17.42 -11.49 23.03
CA TYR A 110 16.27 -11.41 22.14
C TYR A 110 16.70 -10.72 20.85
N SER A 111 16.40 -11.31 19.70
CA SER A 111 16.82 -10.79 18.39
C SER A 111 15.64 -10.66 17.45
N CYS A 112 15.53 -9.51 16.78
CA CYS A 112 14.53 -9.24 15.76
C CYS A 112 15.27 -9.01 14.45
N TYR A 113 15.16 -9.92 13.47
CA TYR A 113 15.97 -9.85 12.25
C TYR A 113 15.19 -10.31 11.03
N VAL A 114 15.71 -10.03 9.84
CA VAL A 114 15.12 -10.51 8.59
C VAL A 114 15.90 -11.72 8.11
N GLU A 115 15.20 -12.81 7.86
CA GLU A 115 15.76 -14.00 7.22
C GLU A 115 14.85 -14.41 6.07
N ASN A 116 15.42 -14.59 4.87
CA ASN A 116 14.66 -14.94 3.67
C ASN A 116 13.46 -14.01 3.38
N GLY A 117 13.63 -12.72 3.63
CA GLY A 117 12.59 -11.69 3.43
C GLY A 117 11.48 -11.69 4.49
N GLN A 118 11.59 -12.50 5.55
CA GLN A 118 10.62 -12.54 6.64
C GLN A 118 11.25 -12.04 7.93
N VAL A 119 10.50 -11.23 8.69
CA VAL A 119 10.92 -10.83 10.03
C VAL A 119 10.76 -12.00 10.98
N LYS A 120 11.83 -12.34 11.67
CA LYS A 120 11.91 -13.39 12.69
C LYS A 120 12.25 -12.79 14.05
N TYR A 121 11.68 -13.42 15.06
CA TYR A 121 12.01 -13.21 16.47
C TYR A 121 12.70 -14.48 16.98
N ASP A 122 13.84 -14.32 17.62
CA ASP A 122 14.56 -15.41 18.30
C ASP A 122 14.91 -15.01 19.74
N GLN A 123 14.94 -15.99 20.63
CA GLN A 123 15.34 -15.79 22.01
C GLN A 123 16.15 -16.98 22.51
N HIS A 124 17.28 -16.71 23.17
CA HIS A 124 18.12 -17.78 23.74
C HIS A 124 18.91 -17.31 24.98
N PRO A 125 19.25 -18.24 25.90
CA PRO A 125 20.07 -17.90 27.06
C PRO A 125 21.50 -17.55 26.66
N CYS A 126 22.10 -16.58 27.36
CA CYS A 126 23.44 -16.05 27.10
C CYS A 126 24.12 -15.59 28.41
N GLY A 127 25.44 -15.47 28.41
CA GLY A 127 26.20 -14.87 29.53
C GLY A 127 26.30 -15.72 30.80
N LEU A 128 25.83 -16.97 30.77
CA LEU A 128 26.02 -17.96 31.83
C LEU A 128 27.13 -18.94 31.44
N ASN A 129 27.75 -19.60 32.42
CA ASN A 129 28.77 -20.62 32.18
C ASN A 129 28.20 -21.73 31.26
N GLY A 130 28.86 -21.98 30.13
CA GLY A 130 28.43 -22.95 29.12
C GLY A 130 27.45 -22.41 28.06
N PHE A 131 27.04 -21.14 28.16
CA PHE A 131 26.21 -20.46 27.16
C PHE A 131 27.04 -19.45 26.36
N PRO A 132 26.60 -19.08 25.14
CA PRO A 132 27.28 -18.06 24.34
C PRO A 132 27.26 -16.69 25.03
N SER A 133 28.17 -15.80 24.60
CA SER A 133 28.15 -14.40 25.04
C SER A 133 26.84 -13.72 24.63
N CYS A 134 26.37 -12.77 25.42
CA CYS A 134 25.24 -11.91 25.06
C CYS A 134 25.62 -10.85 23.99
N GLU A 135 26.91 -10.74 23.64
CA GLU A 135 27.36 -9.85 22.59
C GLU A 135 26.94 -10.36 21.21
N VAL A 136 26.17 -9.53 20.50
CA VAL A 136 25.72 -9.80 19.14
C VAL A 136 26.90 -9.57 18.18
N SER A 137 27.36 -10.61 17.49
CA SER A 137 28.44 -10.47 16.53
C SER A 137 27.97 -9.64 15.33
N GLN A 138 28.70 -8.57 14.97
CA GLN A 138 28.40 -7.67 13.85
C GLN A 138 28.19 -8.38 12.49
N LYS A 139 28.58 -9.65 12.37
CA LYS A 139 28.31 -10.49 11.18
C LYS A 139 26.83 -10.83 10.97
N GLN A 140 25.98 -10.68 11.99
CA GLN A 140 24.52 -10.85 11.88
C GLN A 140 23.78 -9.54 11.54
N GLN A 141 24.47 -8.40 11.60
CA GLN A 141 23.97 -7.12 11.11
C GLN A 141 24.23 -7.04 9.61
N ILE A 142 23.53 -7.86 8.82
CA ILE A 142 23.41 -7.55 7.39
C ILE A 142 22.70 -6.19 7.33
N PRO A 143 23.25 -5.16 6.65
CA PRO A 143 22.55 -3.91 6.46
C PRO A 143 21.21 -4.21 5.81
N ILE A 144 20.13 -4.02 6.55
CA ILE A 144 18.79 -4.26 6.04
C ILE A 144 18.54 -3.12 5.05
N GLN A 145 18.71 -3.41 3.75
CA GLN A 145 17.87 -2.77 2.76
C GLN A 145 16.47 -3.26 3.08
N VAL A 146 15.76 -2.49 3.92
CA VAL A 146 14.31 -2.66 4.04
C VAL A 146 13.83 -2.61 2.61
N PRO A 147 13.14 -3.64 2.09
CA PRO A 147 12.51 -3.55 0.79
C PRO A 147 11.54 -2.38 0.93
N THR A 148 12.01 -1.21 0.50
CA THR A 148 11.15 -0.08 0.27
C THR A 148 10.35 -0.59 -0.90
N ILE A 149 9.13 -1.05 -0.63
CA ILE A 149 8.18 -1.30 -1.70
C ILE A 149 8.24 -0.01 -2.51
N PRO A 150 8.73 -0.03 -3.77
CA PRO A 150 8.75 1.17 -4.56
C PRO A 150 7.32 1.68 -4.50
N LYS A 151 7.16 2.93 -4.05
CA LYS A 151 5.88 3.63 -4.18
C LYS A 151 5.37 3.25 -5.57
N PRO A 152 4.17 2.69 -5.71
CA PRO A 152 3.63 2.53 -7.05
C PRO A 152 3.71 3.91 -7.67
N ASP A 153 4.58 4.06 -8.68
CA ASP A 153 4.60 5.26 -9.48
C ASP A 153 3.15 5.48 -9.89
N SER A 154 2.66 6.69 -9.66
CA SER A 154 1.30 7.12 -9.94
C SER A 154 1.09 7.22 -11.46
N GLY A 155 1.28 6.11 -12.16
CA GLY A 155 1.39 6.02 -13.60
C GLY A 155 1.12 4.60 -14.07
N PHE A 156 0.01 4.00 -13.61
CA PHE A 156 -0.58 2.86 -14.30
C PHE A 156 -1.58 3.39 -15.34
N ASP A 157 -1.17 3.24 -16.60
CA ASP A 157 -1.91 3.28 -17.86
C ASP A 157 -3.34 3.83 -17.85
N ALA A 158 -3.45 5.15 -18.01
CA ALA A 158 -4.63 5.77 -18.58
C ALA A 158 -4.66 5.46 -20.09
N PHE A 159 -5.21 4.31 -20.48
CA PHE A 159 -5.66 4.16 -21.87
C PHE A 159 -6.96 4.95 -22.05
N SER A 160 -6.82 6.17 -22.57
CA SER A 160 -7.81 6.84 -23.41
C SER A 160 -7.12 7.94 -24.21
N ILE A 161 -6.40 7.56 -25.26
CA ILE A 161 -6.12 8.51 -26.34
C ILE A 161 -7.31 8.44 -27.29
N ALA A 162 -8.25 9.37 -27.15
CA ALA A 162 -9.07 9.74 -28.30
C ALA A 162 -8.15 10.51 -29.27
N ARG A 163 -7.55 9.81 -30.25
CA ARG A 163 -6.88 10.50 -31.36
C ARG A 163 -7.98 11.11 -32.22
N VAL A 164 -8.11 12.43 -32.15
CA VAL A 164 -8.82 13.21 -33.15
C VAL A 164 -7.97 13.18 -34.43
N GLY A 165 -8.51 12.57 -35.49
CA GLY A 165 -7.83 12.42 -36.77
C GLY A 165 -8.82 12.24 -37.92
N GLN A 166 -9.28 13.37 -38.45
CA GLN A 166 -9.83 13.59 -39.80
C GLN A 166 -10.90 12.63 -40.32
N VAL A 167 -12.14 13.12 -40.33
CA VAL A 167 -13.17 12.72 -41.28
C VAL A 167 -12.65 12.99 -42.69
N ARG A 168 -12.14 11.95 -43.37
CA ARG A 168 -12.10 11.93 -44.83
C ARG A 168 -13.37 11.27 -45.31
N THR A 169 -14.22 12.09 -45.91
CA THR A 169 -15.34 11.72 -46.75
C THR A 169 -14.91 10.64 -47.74
N LEU A 170 -15.34 9.40 -47.54
CA LEU A 170 -15.21 8.37 -48.57
C LEU A 170 -16.37 8.55 -49.54
N ALA A 171 -16.07 9.22 -50.65
CA ALA A 171 -16.90 9.21 -51.83
C ALA A 171 -17.04 7.77 -52.36
N LEU A 172 -18.25 7.45 -52.81
CA LEU A 172 -18.57 6.27 -53.60
C LEU A 172 -17.59 6.13 -54.78
N ASN A 173 -17.09 4.92 -55.01
CA ASN A 173 -16.84 4.44 -56.37
C ASN A 173 -16.89 2.92 -56.45
N SER A 174 -17.82 2.46 -57.28
CA SER A 174 -17.93 1.11 -57.85
C SER A 174 -16.72 0.81 -58.75
N TYR A 175 -16.20 -0.44 -58.72
CA TYR A 175 -15.95 -1.34 -59.87
C TYR A 175 -14.86 -2.42 -59.60
N LYS A 176 -15.31 -3.70 -59.57
CA LYS A 176 -14.89 -4.91 -60.34
C LYS A 176 -13.46 -5.52 -60.34
N HIS A 177 -13.51 -6.87 -60.37
CA HIS A 177 -12.55 -7.92 -60.77
C HIS A 177 -11.38 -8.19 -59.81
N VAL A 178 -11.14 -9.43 -59.37
CA VAL A 178 -11.06 -10.71 -60.11
C VAL A 178 -11.99 -11.78 -59.57
#